data_AF-A0A820WPZ9-F1
#
_entry.id   AF-A0A820WPZ9-F1
#
_cell.length_a   1.000
_cell.length_b   1.000
_cell.length_c   1.000
_cell.angle_alpha   90.00
_cell.angle_beta   90.00
_cell.angle_gamma   90.00
#
_symmetry.space_group_name_H-M   'P 1'
#
loop_
_entity.id
_entity.type
_entity.pdbx_description
1 polymer ?
#
loop_
_entity_poly.entity_id
_entity_poly.type
_entity_poly.pdbx_seq_one_letter_code
_entity_poly.pdbx_strand_id
1 'polypeptide(L)'
;MRLPMGNNSYIFPGVGLAVVICRIRHIPEELFYIAAKTLSDLVTEEDLAIGLVYPSLEKIHDVSRSIAVSLAEYAYEHNLAALYPKPDNLDQFIKSNQYTANYQDVLPSKWDWPKLN
;
A
#
# COMPACT_ATOMS: atom_id res chain seq x y z
N MET A 1 25.01 16.67 3.53
CA MET A 1 24.63 15.28 3.84
C MET A 1 23.42 15.33 4.77
N ARG A 2 22.23 14.97 4.28
CA ARG A 2 21.02 14.94 5.12
C ARG A 2 20.78 13.48 5.48
N LEU A 3 21.09 13.12 6.73
CA LEU A 3 20.89 11.77 7.23
C LEU A 3 19.38 11.45 7.21
N PRO A 4 18.97 10.30 6.67
CA PRO A 4 17.56 9.93 6.67
C PRO A 4 17.14 9.69 8.13
N MET A 5 16.15 10.44 8.59
CA MET A 5 15.58 10.26 9.91
C MET A 5 14.64 9.04 9.87
N GLY A 6 14.82 8.10 10.80
CA GLY A 6 13.93 6.95 10.98
C GLY A 6 12.53 7.40 11.38
N ASN A 7 11.75 7.77 10.39
CA ASN A 7 10.44 8.38 10.56
C ASN A 7 9.36 7.31 10.44
N ASN A 8 8.42 7.35 11.37
CA ASN A 8 7.20 6.55 11.36
C ASN A 8 6.37 6.68 10.06
N SER A 9 6.58 7.75 9.28
CA SER A 9 6.00 7.93 7.95
C SER A 9 6.32 6.82 6.96
N TYR A 10 7.37 6.02 7.16
CA TYR A 10 7.66 4.87 6.29
C TYR A 10 6.78 3.65 6.57
N ILE A 11 6.26 3.49 7.80
CA ILE A 11 5.56 2.28 8.24
C ILE A 11 4.05 2.51 8.30
N PHE A 12 3.60 3.54 9.02
CA PHE A 12 2.18 3.70 9.33
C PHE A 12 1.27 3.88 8.12
N PRO A 13 1.65 4.59 7.05
CA PRO A 13 0.78 4.71 5.88
C PRO A 13 0.53 3.35 5.20
N GLY A 14 1.56 2.51 5.07
CA GLY A 14 1.43 1.16 4.50
C GLY A 14 0.61 0.21 5.39
N VAL A 15 0.87 0.22 6.70
CA VAL A 15 0.10 -0.56 7.68
C VAL A 15 -1.37 -0.14 7.68
N GLY A 16 -1.64 1.16 7.75
CA GLY A 16 -3.01 1.69 7.75
C GLY A 16 -3.76 1.35 6.47
N LEU A 17 -3.09 1.46 5.32
CA LEU A 17 -3.66 1.08 4.02
C LEU A 17 -4.07 -0.40 3.98
N ALA A 18 -3.19 -1.31 4.40
CA ALA A 18 -3.50 -2.74 4.44
C ALA A 18 -4.65 -3.06 5.40
N VAL A 19 -4.61 -2.49 6.61
CA VAL A 19 -5.62 -2.74 7.65
C VAL A 19 -7.01 -2.32 7.18
N VAL A 20 -7.12 -1.12 6.57
CA VAL A 20 -8.40 -0.61 6.06
C VAL A 20 -8.89 -1.43 4.87
N ILE A 21 -8.03 -1.66 3.89
CA ILE A 21 -8.41 -2.36 2.65
C ILE A 21 -8.79 -3.81 2.92
N CYS A 22 -7.96 -4.55 3.66
CA CYS A 22 -8.21 -5.98 3.93
C CYS A 22 -9.10 -6.22 5.15
N ARG A 23 -9.54 -5.15 5.83
CA ARG A 23 -10.36 -5.19 7.05
C ARG A 23 -9.72 -6.08 8.12
N ILE A 24 -8.42 -5.88 8.36
CA ILE A 24 -7.66 -6.64 9.36
C ILE A 24 -8.19 -6.29 10.75
N ARG A 25 -8.58 -7.30 11.55
CA ARG A 25 -9.24 -7.08 12.86
C ARG A 25 -8.26 -6.80 13.99
N HIS A 26 -7.11 -7.46 13.97
CA HIS A 26 -6.08 -7.34 15.00
C HIS A 26 -4.73 -7.18 14.32
N ILE A 27 -3.88 -6.31 14.89
CA ILE A 27 -2.56 -6.01 14.36
C ILE A 27 -1.54 -6.67 15.29
N PRO A 28 -1.13 -7.93 15.03
CA PRO A 28 -0.09 -8.58 15.81
C PRO A 28 1.29 -7.99 15.48
N GLU A 29 2.28 -8.23 16.33
CA GLU A 29 3.64 -7.68 16.20
C GLU A 29 4.32 -8.12 14.88
N GLU A 30 3.97 -9.30 14.39
CA GLU A 30 4.45 -9.85 13.12
C GLU A 30 4.14 -8.93 11.93
N LEU A 31 3.03 -8.20 11.95
CA LEU A 31 2.72 -7.23 10.88
C LEU A 31 3.73 -6.08 10.87
N PHE A 32 4.16 -5.59 12.03
CA PHE A 32 5.20 -4.55 12.09
C PHE A 32 6.58 -5.09 11.69
N TYR A 33 6.88 -6.34 12.05
CA TYR A 33 8.09 -7.01 11.58
C TYR A 33 8.12 -7.14 10.06
N ILE A 34 7.02 -7.58 9.44
CA ILE A 34 6.90 -7.71 7.99
C ILE A 34 6.99 -6.35 7.30
N ALA A 35 6.39 -5.30 7.87
CA ALA A 35 6.49 -3.95 7.35
C ALA A 35 7.95 -3.45 7.37
N ALA A 36 8.66 -3.66 8.47
CA ALA A 36 10.08 -3.29 8.61
C ALA A 36 10.97 -4.06 7.62
N LYS A 37 10.74 -5.36 7.46
CA LYS A 37 11.45 -6.19 6.48
C LYS A 37 11.17 -5.75 5.04
N THR A 38 9.91 -5.49 4.70
CA THR A 38 9.55 -5.00 3.36
C THR A 38 10.21 -3.65 3.09
N LEU A 39 10.28 -2.77 4.09
CA LEU A 39 10.97 -1.48 3.96
C LEU A 39 12.48 -1.66 3.70
N SER A 40 13.14 -2.59 4.41
CA SER A 40 14.57 -2.84 4.18
C SER A 40 14.85 -3.40 2.79
N ASP A 41 13.95 -4.24 2.28
CA ASP A 41 14.09 -4.85 0.94
C ASP A 41 13.93 -3.83 -0.20
N LEU A 42 13.37 -2.64 0.09
CA LEU A 42 13.20 -1.54 -0.87
C LEU A 42 14.38 -0.55 -0.90
N VAL A 43 15.35 -0.69 0.00
CA VAL A 43 16.58 0.12 -0.02
C VAL A 43 17.50 -0.44 -1.10
N THR A 44 17.87 0.38 -2.08
CA THR A 44 18.73 -0.09 -3.18
C THR A 44 20.22 -0.03 -2.83
N GLU A 45 21.05 -0.73 -3.59
CA GLU A 45 22.51 -0.65 -3.40
C GLU A 45 23.04 0.77 -3.63
N GLU A 46 22.44 1.53 -4.55
CA GLU A 46 22.78 2.93 -4.77
C GLU A 46 22.47 3.80 -3.55
N ASP A 47 21.33 3.58 -2.89
CA ASP A 47 20.95 4.26 -1.66
C ASP A 47 21.98 3.96 -0.55
N LEU A 48 22.38 2.68 -0.40
CA LEU A 48 23.41 2.27 0.56
C LEU A 48 24.80 2.84 0.24
N ALA A 49 25.18 2.91 -1.05
CA ALA A 49 26.47 3.42 -1.50
C ALA A 49 26.68 4.90 -1.12
N ILE A 50 25.59 5.68 -1.02
CA ILE A 50 25.63 7.08 -0.56
C ILE A 50 25.33 7.23 0.94
N GLY A 51 25.22 6.11 1.67
CA GLY A 51 25.01 6.06 3.12
C GLY A 51 23.56 6.26 3.56
N LEU A 52 22.58 6.10 2.68
CA LEU A 52 21.16 6.10 3.03
C LEU A 52 20.73 4.71 3.50
N VAL A 53 20.16 4.65 4.70
CA VAL A 53 19.58 3.42 5.27
C VAL A 53 18.06 3.33 5.09
N TYR A 54 17.46 4.34 4.45
CA TYR A 54 16.04 4.40 4.10
C TYR A 54 15.89 4.84 2.64
N PRO A 55 14.84 4.37 1.94
CA PRO A 55 14.57 4.79 0.58
C PRO A 55 14.21 6.29 0.53
N SER A 56 14.37 6.90 -0.65
CA SER A 56 13.99 8.30 -0.87
C SER A 56 12.52 8.57 -0.53
N LEU A 57 12.25 9.74 0.08
CA LEU A 57 10.89 10.19 0.42
C LEU A 57 9.98 10.37 -0.81
N GLU A 58 10.54 10.57 -2.00
CA GLU A 58 9.76 10.66 -3.23
C GLU A 58 9.05 9.33 -3.55
N LYS A 59 9.63 8.21 -3.11
CA LYS A 59 9.10 6.85 -3.31
C LYS A 59 8.17 6.41 -2.18
N ILE A 60 7.78 7.31 -1.26
CA ILE A 60 7.03 6.94 -0.05
C ILE A 60 5.67 6.28 -0.37
N HIS A 61 5.03 6.67 -1.47
CA HIS A 61 3.77 6.08 -1.92
C HIS A 61 3.96 4.63 -2.39
N ASP A 62 5.03 4.35 -3.14
CA ASP A 62 5.37 3.02 -3.62
C ASP A 62 5.82 2.11 -2.46
N VAL A 63 6.58 2.67 -1.52
CA VAL A 63 6.95 1.98 -0.27
C VAL A 63 5.70 1.59 0.53
N SER A 64 4.77 2.53 0.72
CA SER A 64 3.52 2.29 1.45
C SER A 64 2.67 1.21 0.77
N ARG A 65 2.61 1.24 -0.56
CA ARG A 65 1.89 0.23 -1.35
C ARG A 65 2.53 -1.15 -1.19
N SER A 66 3.85 -1.24 -1.32
CA SER A 66 4.59 -2.51 -1.22
C SER A 66 4.42 -3.13 0.17
N ILE A 67 4.54 -2.32 1.23
CA ILE A 67 4.24 -2.75 2.59
C ILE A 67 2.79 -3.25 2.67
N ALA A 68 1.83 -2.50 2.11
CA ALA A 68 0.43 -2.88 2.20
C ALA A 68 0.14 -4.23 1.51
N VAL A 69 0.81 -4.51 0.38
CA VAL A 69 0.70 -5.80 -0.32
C VAL A 69 1.22 -6.94 0.53
N SER A 70 2.45 -6.83 1.06
CA SER A 70 3.05 -7.86 1.91
C SER A 70 2.20 -8.16 3.15
N LEU A 71 1.64 -7.12 3.78
CA LEU A 71 0.76 -7.28 4.95
C LEU A 71 -0.58 -7.91 4.58
N ALA A 72 -1.14 -7.55 3.41
CA ALA A 72 -2.37 -8.15 2.92
C ALA A 72 -2.19 -9.65 2.65
N GLU A 73 -1.09 -10.04 2.00
CA GLU A 73 -0.75 -11.45 1.75
C GLU A 73 -0.68 -12.25 3.05
N TYR A 74 0.11 -11.77 4.02
CA TYR A 74 0.23 -12.39 5.33
C TYR A 74 -1.12 -12.47 6.04
N ALA A 75 -1.92 -11.39 5.99
CA ALA A 75 -3.23 -11.35 6.64
C ALA A 75 -4.23 -12.36 6.05
N TYR A 76 -4.18 -12.63 4.75
CA TYR A 76 -5.01 -13.68 4.14
C TYR A 76 -4.52 -15.08 4.50
N GLU A 77 -3.20 -15.32 4.50
CA GLU A 77 -2.62 -16.61 4.87
C GLU A 77 -2.91 -17.00 6.33
N HIS A 78 -2.93 -16.00 7.22
CA HIS A 78 -3.14 -16.20 8.66
C HIS A 78 -4.58 -15.96 9.12
N ASN A 79 -5.54 -15.87 8.19
CA ASN A 79 -6.97 -15.63 8.47
C ASN A 79 -7.25 -14.37 9.31
N LEU A 80 -6.41 -13.35 9.19
CA LEU A 80 -6.57 -12.05 9.87
C LEU A 80 -7.43 -11.08 9.04
N ALA A 81 -7.42 -11.23 7.72
CA ALA A 81 -8.23 -10.42 6.80
C ALA A 81 -9.71 -10.80 6.88
N ALA A 82 -10.58 -9.79 6.90
CA ALA A 82 -12.04 -9.96 6.92
C ALA A 82 -12.73 -9.51 5.62
N LEU A 83 -11.99 -8.96 4.66
CA LEU A 83 -12.49 -8.72 3.31
C LEU A 83 -12.57 -10.06 2.54
N TYR A 84 -13.74 -10.40 2.02
CA TYR A 84 -13.94 -11.59 1.18
C TYR A 84 -14.85 -11.28 -0.02
N PRO A 85 -14.60 -11.90 -1.19
CA PRO A 85 -13.51 -12.85 -1.47
C PRO A 85 -12.11 -12.19 -1.50
N LYS A 86 -11.04 -12.97 -1.35
CA LYS A 86 -9.66 -12.50 -1.55
C LYS A 86 -9.53 -12.00 -2.99
N PRO A 87 -9.08 -10.75 -3.23
CA PRO A 87 -8.81 -10.26 -4.57
C PRO A 87 -7.75 -11.10 -5.27
N ASP A 88 -7.93 -11.38 -6.56
CA ASP A 88 -6.99 -12.17 -7.36
C ASP A 88 -5.62 -11.48 -7.47
N ASN A 89 -5.62 -10.15 -7.57
CA ASN A 89 -4.41 -9.33 -7.61
C ASN A 89 -4.46 -8.25 -6.53
N LEU A 90 -3.81 -8.53 -5.40
CA LEU A 90 -3.76 -7.63 -4.24
C LEU A 90 -3.08 -6.30 -4.58
N ASP A 91 -2.03 -6.32 -5.41
CA ASP A 91 -1.29 -5.13 -5.79
C ASP A 91 -2.12 -4.16 -6.64
N GLN A 92 -2.90 -4.66 -7.60
CA GLN A 92 -3.83 -3.85 -8.36
C GLN A 92 -5.00 -3.37 -7.50
N PHE A 93 -5.53 -4.24 -6.64
CA PHE A 93 -6.62 -3.90 -5.75
C PHE A 93 -6.23 -2.80 -4.76
N ILE A 94 -5.03 -2.88 -4.19
CA ILE A 94 -4.53 -1.82 -3.30
C ILE A 94 -4.34 -0.52 -4.08
N LYS A 95 -3.75 -0.58 -5.27
CA LYS A 95 -3.56 0.60 -6.14
C LYS A 95 -4.88 1.29 -6.48
N SER A 96 -5.92 0.54 -6.82
CA SER A 96 -7.23 1.11 -7.19
C SER A 96 -7.95 1.76 -6.02
N ASN A 97 -7.60 1.39 -4.78
CA ASN A 97 -8.16 1.96 -3.56
C ASN A 97 -7.30 3.08 -2.97
N GLN A 98 -6.11 3.34 -3.53
CA GLN A 98 -5.31 4.49 -3.13
C GLN A 98 -5.93 5.79 -3.65
N TYR A 99 -5.83 6.84 -2.84
CA TYR A 99 -6.33 8.16 -3.23
C TYR A 99 -5.52 8.73 -4.39
N THR A 100 -6.24 9.20 -5.43
CA THR A 100 -5.69 9.98 -6.54
C THR A 100 -6.04 11.45 -6.36
N ALA A 101 -5.04 12.33 -6.46
CA ALA A 101 -5.21 13.78 -6.37
C ALA A 101 -5.81 14.43 -7.63
N ASN A 102 -6.22 13.62 -8.62
CA ASN A 102 -6.84 14.10 -9.84
C ASN A 102 -8.30 14.50 -9.58
N TYR A 103 -8.77 15.53 -10.28
CA TYR A 103 -10.19 15.88 -10.26
C TYR A 103 -11.04 14.74 -10.79
N GLN A 104 -12.17 14.52 -10.12
CA GLN A 104 -13.19 13.58 -10.57
C GLN A 104 -14.27 14.32 -11.34
N ASP A 105 -14.88 13.65 -12.31
CA ASP A 105 -16.05 14.19 -13.01
C ASP A 105 -17.20 14.35 -12.03
N VAL A 106 -17.66 15.59 -11.87
CA VAL A 106 -18.80 15.94 -11.01
C VAL A 106 -20.13 15.82 -11.76
N LEU A 107 -20.08 15.68 -13.10
CA LEU A 107 -21.25 15.55 -13.94
C LEU A 107 -21.65 14.08 -14.07
N PRO A 108 -22.95 13.76 -14.10
CA PRO A 108 -23.40 12.39 -14.29
C PRO A 108 -23.00 11.87 -15.67
N SER A 109 -22.54 10.62 -15.73
CA SER A 109 -22.29 9.93 -16.99
C SER A 109 -23.61 9.81 -17.77
N LYS A 110 -23.59 10.21 -19.04
CA LYS A 110 -24.72 10.04 -19.96
C LYS A 110 -24.45 8.82 -20.82
N TRP A 111 -25.46 7.98 -21.01
CA TRP A 111 -25.42 6.86 -21.95
C TRP A 111 -26.69 6.87 -22.80
N ASP A 112 -26.57 6.51 -24.07
CA ASP A 112 -27.70 6.45 -24.99
C ASP A 112 -28.43 5.11 -24.84
N TRP A 113 -29.75 5.15 -24.93
CA TRP A 113 -30.57 3.94 -25.01
C TRP A 113 -30.55 3.37 -26.44
N PRO A 114 -30.61 2.03 -26.60
CA PRO A 114 -30.74 1.43 -27.93
C PRO A 114 -32.05 1.92 -28.58
N LYS A 115 -31.96 2.38 -29.82
CA LYS A 115 -33.13 2.84 -30.59
C LYS A 115 -34.03 1.64 -30.89
N LEU A 116 -35.32 1.76 -30.59
CA LEU A 116 -36.32 0.79 -31.03
C LEU A 116 -36.45 0.89 -32.55
N ASN A 117 -36.22 -0.24 -33.23
CA ASN A 117 -36.41 -0.39 -34.68
C ASN A 117 -37.90 -0.30 -35.05
#